data_AF-A0A7V3AD62-F1
#
_entry.id   AF-A0A7V3AD62-F1
#
_cell.length_a   1.000
_cell.length_b   1.000
_cell.length_c   1.000
_cell.angle_alpha   90.00
_cell.angle_beta   90.00
_cell.angle_gamma   90.00
#
_symmetry.space_group_name_H-M   'P 1'
#
loop_
_entity.id
_entity.type
_entity.pdbx_description
1 polymer ?
#
loop_
_entity_poly.entity_id
_entity_poly.type
_entity_poly.pdbx_seq_one_letter_code
_entity_poly.pdbx_strand_id
1 'polypeptide(L)'
;MRPSAILSVLCVALCGLNVFAGEGAKDMIKCEIALPKGEVYMHGATDPVADLVVSLTLKNTTPADKRDMEQVSVRRAKALSPEQIAELTGKEIAKNDLSSKVEAVVKASDSTEQIQVEPINKDSYGFAYTIPELGPHDLVEFVITQMPAEGAAPAEGQTPKVMPRDMPVEYSAPTDLQPNAYLAPGATSPEFVLPVGRFYKVAEAGQYTLKAILRGIRDSTTPSGCVESNEVQFRVLPFKVVERKLTDLKAWWADFERGTPEFEYMLYQLPLDAPWQEVYFVRRREVRGIVNWEWRRLCTVAEGGQVQVQMAGPKKVAVLSPQATGDAGLYTLDFGPYETVVTAKTIQLAGNKMPTLSVSGGEAKAE
;
A
#
# COMPACT_ATOMS: atom_id res chain seq x y z
N MET A 1 -28.78 9.67 53.38
CA MET A 1 -28.38 10.63 52.33
C MET A 1 -28.68 9.98 50.99
N ARG A 2 -29.60 10.55 50.20
CA ARG A 2 -29.93 10.02 48.87
C ARG A 2 -28.95 10.64 47.87
N PRO A 3 -28.18 9.84 47.09
CA PRO A 3 -27.34 10.40 46.05
C PRO A 3 -28.23 11.00 44.96
N SER A 4 -27.98 12.27 44.64
CA SER A 4 -28.73 13.05 43.67
C SER A 4 -28.51 12.53 42.24
N ALA A 5 -29.61 12.36 41.51
CA ALA A 5 -29.71 11.89 40.12
C ALA A 5 -28.96 12.70 39.05
N ILE A 6 -28.13 13.67 39.44
CA ILE A 6 -27.36 14.53 38.53
C ILE A 6 -26.01 13.88 38.16
N LEU A 7 -25.47 13.01 39.03
CA LEU A 7 -24.24 12.25 38.73
C LEU A 7 -24.49 11.08 37.76
N SER A 8 -25.74 10.62 37.64
CA SER A 8 -26.14 9.51 36.78
C SER A 8 -26.28 9.91 35.30
N VAL A 9 -26.47 11.20 35.01
CA VAL A 9 -26.64 11.70 33.63
C VAL A 9 -25.28 11.93 32.94
N LEU A 10 -24.22 12.17 33.70
CA LEU A 10 -22.88 12.38 33.14
C LEU A 10 -22.13 11.06 32.84
N CYS A 11 -22.44 9.96 33.55
CA CYS A 11 -21.84 8.64 33.29
C CYS A 11 -22.53 7.85 32.16
N VAL A 12 -23.78 8.15 31.81
CA VAL A 12 -24.50 7.46 30.71
C VAL A 12 -24.13 8.04 29.34
N ALA A 13 -23.59 9.26 29.27
CA ALA A 13 -23.06 9.84 28.03
C ALA A 13 -21.68 9.26 27.60
N LEU A 14 -21.00 8.54 28.49
CA LEU A 14 -19.65 7.98 28.25
C LEU A 14 -19.62 6.47 27.95
N CYS A 15 -20.77 5.78 27.99
CA CYS A 15 -20.86 4.34 27.71
C CYS A 15 -21.83 3.98 26.57
N GLY A 16 -22.28 4.96 25.79
CA GLY A 16 -23.30 4.79 24.74
C GLY A 16 -22.79 4.86 23.30
N LEU A 17 -21.49 5.05 23.08
CA LEU A 17 -20.90 4.99 21.75
C LEU A 17 -20.47 3.55 21.46
N ASN A 18 -21.46 2.68 21.25
CA ASN A 18 -21.29 1.61 20.26
C ASN A 18 -21.28 2.29 18.88
N VAL A 19 -20.21 3.05 18.62
CA VAL A 19 -19.85 3.44 17.27
C VAL A 19 -19.39 2.15 16.63
N PHE A 20 -20.30 1.51 15.91
CA PHE A 20 -19.88 0.74 14.76
C PHE A 20 -18.98 1.68 13.94
N ALA A 21 -17.68 1.41 13.94
CA ALA A 21 -16.76 1.93 12.96
C ALA A 21 -17.26 1.47 11.59
N GLY A 22 -18.15 2.22 10.96
CA GLY A 22 -18.86 1.73 9.78
C GLY A 22 -19.66 2.75 8.99
N GLU A 23 -20.17 3.81 9.62
CA GLU A 23 -20.84 4.91 8.90
C GLU A 23 -20.19 6.23 9.31
N GLY A 24 -19.10 6.62 8.65
CA GLY A 24 -18.50 7.91 8.97
C GLY A 24 -17.23 8.27 8.24
N ALA A 25 -16.42 7.31 7.77
CA ALA A 25 -15.08 7.63 7.23
C ALA A 25 -15.08 8.23 5.81
N LYS A 26 -16.21 8.78 5.34
CA LYS A 26 -16.31 9.44 4.04
C LYS A 26 -15.22 10.51 3.94
N ASP A 27 -14.24 10.28 3.07
CA ASP A 27 -13.09 11.15 2.85
C ASP A 27 -12.19 11.40 4.09
N MET A 28 -12.39 10.69 5.21
CA MET A 28 -11.65 10.91 6.47
C MET A 28 -10.34 10.11 6.56
N ILE A 29 -10.28 8.96 5.88
CA ILE A 29 -9.11 8.10 5.87
C ILE A 29 -8.67 7.89 4.44
N LYS A 30 -7.44 8.30 4.15
CA LYS A 30 -6.78 8.01 2.87
C LYS A 30 -5.86 6.81 3.06
N CYS A 31 -5.99 5.80 2.21
CA CYS A 31 -5.03 4.71 2.10
C CYS A 31 -4.03 5.03 0.99
N GLU A 32 -2.74 4.92 1.30
CA GLU A 32 -1.66 5.07 0.32
C GLU A 32 -0.83 3.80 0.28
N ILE A 33 -0.61 3.30 -0.93
CA ILE A 33 0.30 2.19 -1.18
C ILE A 33 1.52 2.66 -1.98
N ALA A 34 2.65 2.05 -1.69
CA ALA A 34 3.89 2.24 -2.40
C ALA A 34 4.56 0.90 -2.69
N LEU A 35 5.25 0.84 -3.82
CA LEU A 35 6.13 -0.26 -4.17
C LEU A 35 7.57 0.09 -3.76
N PRO A 36 8.44 -0.92 -3.55
CA PRO A 36 9.86 -0.68 -3.34
C PRO A 36 10.44 0.20 -4.44
N LYS A 37 11.36 1.11 -4.07
CA LYS A 37 12.00 2.02 -5.04
C LYS A 37 12.84 1.20 -6.03
N GLY A 38 12.57 1.37 -7.32
CA GLY A 38 13.23 0.68 -8.44
C GLY A 38 12.21 0.09 -9.42
N GLU A 39 12.66 -0.37 -10.58
CA GLU A 39 11.84 -1.34 -11.33
C GLU A 39 11.72 -2.57 -10.43
N VAL A 40 10.49 -2.98 -10.11
CA VAL A 40 10.26 -4.16 -9.27
C VAL A 40 10.61 -5.39 -10.10
N TYR A 41 11.89 -5.73 -10.15
CA TYR A 41 12.37 -6.99 -10.68
C TYR A 41 12.02 -8.07 -9.69
N MET A 42 11.16 -8.96 -10.13
CA MET A 42 10.45 -9.86 -9.27
C MET A 42 11.24 -11.18 -9.25
N HIS A 43 12.04 -11.37 -8.20
CA HIS A 43 13.11 -12.38 -8.08
C HIS A 43 12.57 -13.79 -7.74
N GLY A 44 11.72 -14.36 -8.59
CA GLY A 44 11.13 -15.68 -8.39
C GLY A 44 12.01 -16.87 -8.77
N ALA A 45 12.14 -17.87 -7.91
CA ALA A 45 12.62 -19.21 -8.30
C ALA A 45 11.54 -20.01 -9.05
N THR A 46 10.28 -19.75 -8.73
CA THR A 46 9.09 -20.45 -9.25
C THR A 46 7.95 -19.49 -9.58
N ASP A 47 7.71 -18.46 -8.76
CA ASP A 47 6.72 -17.38 -9.00
C ASP A 47 7.46 -16.04 -9.04
N PRO A 48 7.38 -15.27 -10.14
CA PRO A 48 8.03 -13.97 -10.25
C PRO A 48 7.60 -13.05 -9.09
N VAL A 49 6.34 -13.10 -8.66
CA VAL A 49 5.76 -12.16 -7.70
C VAL A 49 6.09 -12.52 -6.27
N ALA A 50 6.66 -13.70 -5.97
CA ALA A 50 6.78 -14.22 -4.59
C ALA A 50 7.35 -13.21 -3.57
N ASP A 51 8.27 -12.37 -4.02
CA ASP A 51 8.96 -11.35 -3.21
C ASP A 51 8.33 -9.95 -3.31
N LEU A 52 7.18 -9.81 -3.98
CA LEU A 52 6.42 -8.56 -4.05
C LEU A 52 5.94 -8.18 -2.65
N VAL A 53 6.49 -7.08 -2.19
CA VAL A 53 6.14 -6.46 -0.92
C VAL A 53 5.55 -5.10 -1.22
N VAL A 54 4.43 -4.79 -0.57
CA VAL A 54 3.77 -3.50 -0.69
C VAL A 54 3.82 -2.79 0.66
N SER A 55 4.21 -1.53 0.61
CA SER A 55 4.13 -0.62 1.75
C SER A 55 2.76 0.04 1.76
N LEU A 56 2.04 -0.04 2.88
CA LEU A 56 0.73 0.54 3.07
C LEU A 56 0.75 1.54 4.23
N THR A 57 0.14 2.69 4.03
CA THR A 57 -0.02 3.72 5.06
C THR A 57 -1.45 4.26 5.07
N LEU A 58 -1.93 4.62 6.25
CA LEU A 58 -3.23 5.26 6.46
C LEU A 58 -3.00 6.69 6.92
N LYS A 59 -3.71 7.65 6.33
CA LYS A 59 -3.67 9.05 6.74
C LYS A 59 -5.06 9.49 7.14
N ASN A 60 -5.19 10.01 8.37
CA ASN A 60 -6.38 10.72 8.78
C ASN A 60 -6.33 12.12 8.18
N THR A 61 -7.23 12.38 7.23
CA THR A 61 -7.29 13.64 6.47
C THR A 61 -8.05 14.72 7.22
N THR A 62 -8.69 14.40 8.36
CA THR A 62 -9.37 15.41 9.16
C THR A 62 -8.36 16.46 9.64
N PRO A 63 -8.76 17.74 9.72
CA PRO A 63 -7.88 18.81 10.15
C PRO A 63 -7.28 18.50 11.52
N ALA A 64 -5.95 18.49 11.60
CA ALA A 64 -5.26 18.48 12.87
C ALA A 64 -5.69 19.69 13.68
N ASP A 65 -5.91 19.51 14.98
CA ASP A 65 -6.18 20.60 15.90
C ASP A 65 -5.05 21.63 15.85
N LYS A 66 -5.26 22.74 15.14
CA LYS A 66 -4.57 24.01 15.38
C LYS A 66 -5.56 24.91 16.09
N ARG A 67 -5.46 24.91 17.41
CA ARG A 67 -6.33 25.67 18.29
C ARG A 67 -5.55 26.89 18.77
N ASP A 68 -5.84 28.05 18.21
CA ASP A 68 -5.48 29.31 18.86
C ASP A 68 -6.34 29.43 20.14
N MET A 69 -5.76 29.89 21.25
CA MET A 69 -6.51 30.04 22.50
C MET A 69 -7.67 31.02 22.29
N GLU A 70 -8.88 30.62 22.65
CA GLU A 70 -10.06 31.48 22.57
C GLU A 70 -10.38 32.04 23.96
N GLN A 71 -10.64 33.35 24.03
CA GLN A 71 -11.16 33.99 25.24
C GLN A 71 -12.66 33.70 25.33
N VAL A 72 -13.04 32.73 26.17
CA VAL A 72 -14.45 32.41 26.40
C VAL A 72 -14.93 33.07 27.68
N SER A 73 -16.07 33.74 27.55
CA SER A 73 -16.75 34.44 28.63
C SER A 73 -17.59 33.44 29.43
N VAL A 74 -17.11 33.03 30.60
CA VAL A 74 -17.80 32.06 31.46
C VAL A 74 -18.45 32.78 32.63
N ARG A 75 -19.73 32.49 32.86
CA ARG A 75 -20.42 32.93 34.07
C ARG A 75 -19.97 32.07 35.24
N ARG A 76 -19.27 32.68 36.18
CA ARG A 76 -18.83 32.05 37.41
C ARG A 76 -19.58 32.70 38.57
N ALA A 77 -20.41 31.92 39.25
CA ALA A 77 -20.96 32.32 40.52
C ALA A 77 -19.80 32.44 41.51
N LYS A 78 -19.49 33.65 41.97
CA LYS A 78 -18.55 33.83 43.07
C LYS A 78 -19.13 33.18 44.32
N ALA A 79 -18.28 32.45 45.04
CA ALA A 79 -18.65 31.98 46.37
C ALA A 79 -19.07 33.19 47.22
N LEU A 80 -20.21 33.09 47.89
CA LEU A 80 -20.71 34.16 48.75
C LEU A 80 -19.68 34.42 49.85
N SER A 81 -19.37 35.69 50.09
CA SER A 81 -18.48 36.05 51.20
C SER A 81 -19.13 35.68 52.54
N PRO A 82 -18.33 35.43 53.59
CA PRO A 82 -18.87 35.17 54.93
C PRO A 82 -19.83 36.27 55.43
N GLU A 83 -19.62 37.52 55.00
CA GLU A 83 -20.49 38.67 55.30
C GLU A 83 -21.83 38.58 54.58
N GLN A 84 -21.85 38.19 53.29
CA GLN A 84 -23.07 37.96 52.53
C GLN A 84 -23.88 36.78 53.08
N ILE A 85 -23.19 35.73 53.54
CA ILE A 85 -23.83 34.59 54.21
C ILE A 85 -24.42 35.03 55.56
N ALA A 86 -23.70 35.84 56.33
CA ALA A 86 -24.19 36.39 57.61
C ALA A 86 -25.40 37.30 57.41
N GLU A 87 -25.42 38.11 56.35
CA GLU A 87 -26.55 38.97 56.00
C GLU A 87 -27.80 38.15 55.62
N LEU A 88 -27.63 37.03 54.92
CA LEU A 88 -28.72 36.12 54.56
C LEU A 88 -29.21 35.23 55.72
N THR A 89 -28.42 35.07 56.79
CA THR A 89 -28.72 34.21 57.94
C THR A 89 -29.04 34.98 59.23
N GLY A 90 -29.12 36.32 59.16
CA GLY A 90 -29.54 37.18 60.28
C GLY A 90 -30.96 36.87 60.78
N LYS A 91 -31.17 36.96 62.10
CA LYS A 91 -32.36 36.42 62.79
C LYS A 91 -33.71 37.13 62.54
N GLU A 92 -33.77 38.21 61.77
CA GLU A 92 -35.02 38.93 61.49
C GLU A 92 -35.08 39.40 60.02
N ILE A 93 -35.31 38.48 59.09
CA ILE A 93 -35.68 38.82 57.72
C ILE A 93 -37.09 38.29 57.47
N ALA A 94 -38.02 39.18 57.14
CA ALA A 94 -39.37 38.79 56.74
C ALA A 94 -39.29 37.93 55.46
N LYS A 95 -40.12 36.89 55.38
CA LYS A 95 -40.09 35.89 54.29
C LYS A 95 -40.15 36.48 52.87
N ASN A 96 -40.81 37.64 52.71
CA ASN A 96 -40.91 38.34 51.42
C ASN A 96 -39.65 39.16 51.07
N ASP A 97 -38.90 39.62 52.07
CA ASP A 97 -37.64 40.36 51.88
C ASP A 97 -36.43 39.43 51.71
N LEU A 98 -36.54 38.17 52.16
CA LEU A 98 -35.48 37.19 51.98
C LEU A 98 -35.31 36.80 50.50
N SER A 99 -36.41 36.58 49.77
CA SER A 99 -36.34 36.21 48.35
C SER A 99 -35.74 37.31 47.48
N SER A 100 -36.09 38.58 47.72
CA SER A 100 -35.53 39.71 46.97
C SER A 100 -34.05 39.95 47.30
N LYS A 101 -33.65 39.75 48.57
CA LYS A 101 -32.24 39.79 48.98
C LYS A 101 -31.42 38.64 48.42
N VAL A 102 -31.96 37.42 48.41
CA VAL A 102 -31.31 36.25 47.79
C VAL A 102 -31.11 36.49 46.30
N GLU A 103 -32.13 36.98 45.58
CA GLU A 103 -31.98 37.33 44.16
C GLU A 103 -30.95 38.43 43.93
N ALA A 104 -30.91 39.46 44.77
CA ALA A 104 -29.94 40.55 44.67
C ALA A 104 -28.51 40.06 44.94
N VAL A 105 -28.31 39.22 45.95
CA VAL A 105 -27.01 38.64 46.30
C VAL A 105 -26.54 37.64 45.24
N VAL A 106 -27.44 36.82 44.69
CA VAL A 106 -27.15 35.91 43.58
C VAL A 106 -26.76 36.69 42.33
N LYS A 107 -27.52 37.73 41.95
CA LYS A 107 -27.17 38.62 40.83
C LYS A 107 -25.87 39.39 41.05
N ALA A 108 -25.56 39.78 42.29
CA ALA A 108 -24.29 40.44 42.63
C ALA A 108 -23.10 39.46 42.62
N SER A 109 -23.35 38.17 42.83
CA SER A 109 -22.35 37.09 42.78
C SER A 109 -22.14 36.53 41.36
N ASP A 110 -23.02 36.85 40.41
CA ASP A 110 -22.85 36.53 39.00
C ASP A 110 -21.76 37.40 38.39
N SER A 111 -20.55 36.85 38.33
CA SER A 111 -19.44 37.47 37.62
C SER A 111 -19.23 36.75 36.29
N THR A 112 -18.84 37.52 35.28
CA THR A 112 -18.44 36.97 33.99
C THR A 112 -16.93 37.14 33.89
N GLU A 113 -16.20 36.02 33.84
CA GLU A 113 -14.74 36.03 33.72
C GLU A 113 -14.39 35.54 32.31
N GLN A 114 -13.45 36.24 31.66
CA GLN A 114 -12.86 35.72 30.43
C GLN A 114 -11.75 34.74 30.81
N ILE A 115 -11.92 33.49 30.43
CA ILE A 115 -10.89 32.46 30.57
C ILE A 115 -10.36 32.10 29.20
N GLN A 116 -9.05 31.91 29.10
CA GLN A 116 -8.47 31.29 27.92
C GLN A 116 -8.77 29.80 27.95
N VAL A 117 -9.47 29.32 26.93
CA VAL A 117 -9.74 27.90 26.73
C VAL A 117 -9.30 27.50 25.34
N GLU A 118 -8.85 26.26 25.23
CA GLU A 118 -8.58 25.67 23.93
C GLU A 118 -9.93 25.36 23.25
N PRO A 119 -10.27 25.98 22.11
CA PRO A 119 -11.54 25.72 21.44
C PRO A 119 -11.62 24.27 20.98
N ILE A 120 -12.77 23.61 21.16
CA ILE A 120 -12.97 22.25 20.63
C ILE A 120 -13.26 22.35 19.14
N ASN A 121 -12.33 21.91 18.28
CA ASN A 121 -12.62 21.75 16.86
C ASN A 121 -13.56 20.55 16.70
N LYS A 122 -14.83 20.84 16.41
CA LYS A 122 -15.86 19.82 16.21
C LYS A 122 -15.62 18.97 14.97
N ASP A 123 -14.74 19.40 14.06
CA ASP A 123 -14.44 18.70 12.82
C ASP A 123 -13.15 17.87 12.89
N SER A 124 -12.47 17.86 14.05
CA SER A 124 -11.25 17.08 14.29
C SER A 124 -11.61 15.74 14.93
N TYR A 125 -11.60 14.67 14.15
CA TYR A 125 -12.00 13.34 14.59
C TYR A 125 -10.84 12.36 14.46
N GLY A 126 -10.43 11.74 15.57
CA GLY A 126 -9.52 10.62 15.49
C GLY A 126 -10.22 9.35 15.05
N PHE A 127 -9.45 8.41 14.50
CA PHE A 127 -9.96 7.21 13.86
C PHE A 127 -9.37 5.95 14.49
N ALA A 128 -10.21 5.07 15.01
CA ALA A 128 -9.78 3.76 15.49
C ALA A 128 -9.78 2.76 14.33
N TYR A 129 -8.71 1.98 14.19
CA TYR A 129 -8.54 1.02 13.11
C TYR A 129 -7.91 -0.29 13.59
N THR A 130 -8.11 -1.34 12.80
CA THR A 130 -7.38 -2.60 12.98
C THR A 130 -6.15 -2.59 12.09
N ILE A 131 -4.99 -2.95 12.64
CA ILE A 131 -3.73 -3.03 11.89
C ILE A 131 -3.93 -3.89 10.63
N PRO A 132 -3.64 -3.36 9.43
CA PRO A 132 -3.79 -4.10 8.18
C PRO A 132 -2.90 -5.35 8.13
N GLU A 133 -3.48 -6.50 7.80
CA GLU A 133 -2.78 -7.80 7.72
C GLU A 133 -3.28 -8.64 6.52
N LEU A 134 -2.39 -9.48 5.97
CA LEU A 134 -2.69 -10.51 4.97
C LEU A 134 -2.57 -11.90 5.60
N GLY A 135 -3.59 -12.75 5.43
CA GLY A 135 -3.61 -14.09 6.04
C GLY A 135 -5.03 -14.61 6.33
N PRO A 136 -5.22 -15.45 7.36
CA PRO A 136 -6.51 -16.11 7.67
C PRO A 136 -7.69 -15.18 8.00
N HIS A 137 -7.42 -13.90 8.28
CA HIS A 137 -8.43 -12.90 8.66
C HIS A 137 -8.47 -11.70 7.70
N ASP A 138 -7.80 -11.80 6.53
CA ASP A 138 -7.54 -10.74 5.56
C ASP A 138 -8.29 -9.43 5.78
N LEU A 139 -7.58 -8.47 6.37
CA LEU A 139 -8.09 -7.11 6.57
C LEU A 139 -7.90 -6.24 5.32
N VAL A 140 -7.01 -6.69 4.44
CA VAL A 140 -6.67 -6.06 3.18
C VAL A 140 -6.87 -7.05 2.04
N GLU A 141 -7.56 -6.60 1.00
CA GLU A 141 -7.59 -7.28 -0.29
C GLU A 141 -6.76 -6.47 -1.29
N PHE A 142 -5.88 -7.14 -2.02
CA PHE A 142 -5.21 -6.55 -3.18
C PHE A 142 -5.94 -6.94 -4.47
N VAL A 143 -6.18 -5.95 -5.32
CA VAL A 143 -6.69 -6.13 -6.67
C VAL A 143 -5.53 -5.86 -7.62
N ILE A 144 -5.05 -6.92 -8.28
CA ILE A 144 -4.00 -6.84 -9.29
C ILE A 144 -4.65 -6.97 -10.66
N THR A 145 -4.43 -5.99 -11.53
CA THR A 145 -5.05 -5.95 -12.87
C THR A 145 -3.97 -5.92 -13.93
N GLN A 146 -4.06 -6.81 -14.92
CA GLN A 146 -3.17 -6.77 -16.09
C GLN A 146 -3.55 -5.59 -16.99
N MET A 147 -2.58 -4.74 -17.30
CA MET A 147 -2.75 -3.66 -18.26
C MET A 147 -2.49 -4.14 -19.70
N PRO A 148 -3.03 -3.44 -20.71
CA PRO A 148 -2.60 -3.63 -22.10
C PRO A 148 -1.09 -3.49 -22.26
N ALA A 149 -0.54 -4.11 -23.31
CA ALA A 149 0.86 -3.92 -23.66
C ALA A 149 1.17 -2.44 -23.87
N GLU A 150 2.40 -2.02 -23.53
CA GLU A 150 2.85 -0.64 -23.65
C GLU A 150 2.63 -0.10 -25.08
N GLY A 151 1.81 0.94 -25.21
CA GLY A 151 1.44 1.53 -26.51
C GLY A 151 0.24 0.89 -27.22
N ALA A 152 -0.38 -0.16 -26.67
CA ALA A 152 -1.63 -0.70 -27.15
C ALA A 152 -2.82 -0.04 -26.43
N ALA A 153 -3.81 0.44 -27.19
CA ALA A 153 -5.08 0.82 -26.59
C ALA A 153 -5.77 -0.44 -26.04
N PRO A 154 -6.46 -0.36 -24.88
CA PRO A 154 -7.35 -1.43 -24.46
C PRO A 154 -8.37 -1.68 -25.56
N ALA A 155 -8.57 -2.94 -25.95
CA ALA A 155 -9.62 -3.27 -26.92
C ALA A 155 -10.99 -2.87 -26.33
N GLU A 156 -11.83 -2.19 -27.12
CA GLU A 156 -13.15 -1.77 -26.67
C GLU A 156 -13.96 -2.98 -26.16
N GLY A 157 -14.45 -2.89 -24.93
CA GLY A 157 -15.25 -3.96 -24.30
C GLY A 157 -14.45 -5.09 -23.66
N GLN A 158 -13.10 -5.05 -23.66
CA GLN A 158 -12.30 -6.04 -22.94
C GLN A 158 -12.41 -5.82 -21.43
N THR A 159 -12.87 -6.84 -20.70
CA THR A 159 -12.86 -6.83 -19.23
C THR A 159 -11.42 -6.87 -18.73
N PRO A 160 -11.05 -6.01 -17.75
CA PRO A 160 -9.72 -6.05 -17.15
C PRO A 160 -9.46 -7.44 -16.55
N LYS A 161 -8.31 -8.03 -16.87
CA LYS A 161 -7.94 -9.34 -16.32
C LYS A 161 -7.42 -9.14 -14.90
N VAL A 162 -8.28 -9.41 -13.93
CA VAL A 162 -7.93 -9.39 -12.51
C VAL A 162 -7.24 -10.70 -12.15
N MET A 163 -6.06 -10.61 -11.52
CA MET A 163 -5.30 -11.78 -11.08
C MET A 163 -5.97 -12.38 -9.84
N PRO A 164 -6.32 -13.67 -9.87
CA PRO A 164 -6.89 -14.32 -8.71
C PRO A 164 -5.83 -14.44 -7.60
N ARG A 165 -6.30 -14.41 -6.37
CA ARG A 165 -5.51 -14.80 -5.21
C ARG A 165 -5.29 -16.32 -5.25
N ASP A 166 -4.05 -16.77 -5.08
CA ASP A 166 -3.66 -18.19 -5.21
C ASP A 166 -4.02 -19.00 -3.95
N MET A 167 -4.03 -18.35 -2.78
CA MET A 167 -4.51 -18.96 -1.54
C MET A 167 -5.97 -18.58 -1.26
N PRO A 168 -6.88 -19.56 -1.05
CA PRO A 168 -8.24 -19.26 -0.65
C PRO A 168 -8.22 -18.53 0.70
N VAL A 169 -9.00 -17.45 0.81
CA VAL A 169 -9.29 -16.84 2.10
C VAL A 169 -10.02 -17.90 2.92
N GLU A 170 -9.38 -18.43 3.96
CA GLU A 170 -10.13 -19.16 4.98
C GLU A 170 -11.07 -18.14 5.58
N TYR A 171 -12.37 -18.23 5.24
CA TYR A 171 -13.40 -17.42 5.86
C TYR A 171 -13.43 -17.79 7.35
N SER A 172 -12.64 -17.11 8.16
CA SER A 172 -12.99 -16.94 9.55
C SER A 172 -14.33 -16.20 9.55
N ALA A 173 -15.34 -16.78 10.19
CA ALA A 173 -16.57 -16.05 10.53
C ALA A 173 -16.15 -14.68 11.10
N PRO A 174 -16.87 -13.59 10.79
CA PRO A 174 -16.52 -12.24 11.24
C PRO A 174 -16.32 -12.29 12.75
N THR A 175 -15.06 -12.43 13.15
CA THR A 175 -14.64 -12.28 14.52
C THR A 175 -14.70 -10.78 14.66
N ASP A 176 -15.50 -10.25 15.58
CA ASP A 176 -15.62 -8.81 15.78
C ASP A 176 -14.21 -8.20 15.78
N LEU A 177 -13.85 -7.56 14.66
CA LEU A 177 -12.52 -7.01 14.43
C LEU A 177 -12.45 -5.75 15.28
N GLN A 178 -12.19 -5.94 16.57
CA GLN A 178 -12.06 -4.83 17.48
C GLN A 178 -10.84 -3.99 17.06
N PRO A 179 -11.00 -2.66 16.94
CA PRO A 179 -9.88 -1.78 16.66
C PRO A 179 -8.78 -1.97 17.70
N ASN A 180 -7.53 -2.13 17.24
CA ASN A 180 -6.35 -2.27 18.10
C ASN A 180 -5.38 -1.09 18.00
N ALA A 181 -5.67 -0.12 17.12
CA ALA A 181 -4.87 1.07 16.91
C ALA A 181 -5.74 2.32 16.77
N TYR A 182 -5.13 3.49 16.96
CA TYR A 182 -5.78 4.79 16.86
C TYR A 182 -4.93 5.76 16.05
N LEU A 183 -5.59 6.55 15.21
CA LEU A 183 -4.98 7.53 14.31
C LEU A 183 -5.56 8.91 14.61
N ALA A 184 -4.73 9.77 15.21
CA ALA A 184 -5.11 11.15 15.53
C ALA A 184 -5.41 11.97 14.25
N PRO A 185 -6.19 13.06 14.35
CA PRO A 185 -6.44 13.98 13.25
C PRO A 185 -5.15 14.48 12.59
N GLY A 186 -5.09 14.45 11.26
CA GLY A 186 -3.92 14.84 10.46
C GLY A 186 -2.72 13.89 10.57
N ALA A 187 -2.77 12.84 11.41
CA ALA A 187 -1.68 11.90 11.58
C ALA A 187 -1.66 10.83 10.47
N THR A 188 -0.47 10.27 10.28
CA THR A 188 -0.22 9.11 9.40
C THR A 188 0.16 7.91 10.26
N SER A 189 -0.34 6.73 9.90
CA SER A 189 0.04 5.46 10.53
C SER A 189 1.52 5.15 10.30
N PRO A 190 2.10 4.20 11.04
CA PRO A 190 3.34 3.56 10.59
C PRO A 190 3.13 2.90 9.21
N GLU A 191 4.25 2.61 8.54
CA GLU A 191 4.29 1.84 7.30
C GLU A 191 4.06 0.35 7.60
N PHE A 192 3.04 -0.23 6.97
CA PHE A 192 2.75 -1.66 7.03
C PHE A 192 3.32 -2.35 5.79
N VAL A 193 4.24 -3.28 6.01
CA VAL A 193 4.97 -3.99 4.95
C VAL A 193 4.30 -5.34 4.71
N LEU A 194 3.56 -5.47 3.60
CA LEU A 194 2.68 -6.62 3.32
C LEU A 194 3.24 -7.49 2.16
N PRO A 195 3.43 -8.81 2.37
CA PRO A 195 4.04 -9.69 1.37
C PRO A 195 3.00 -10.20 0.35
N VAL A 196 2.51 -9.30 -0.50
CA VAL A 196 1.48 -9.58 -1.53
C VAL A 196 1.86 -10.78 -2.39
N GLY A 197 3.14 -10.89 -2.75
CA GLY A 197 3.70 -11.96 -3.56
C GLY A 197 3.43 -13.39 -3.09
N ARG A 198 3.22 -13.57 -1.79
CA ARG A 198 2.92 -14.89 -1.22
C ARG A 198 1.48 -15.33 -1.48
N PHE A 199 0.58 -14.39 -1.74
CA PHE A 199 -0.86 -14.65 -1.84
C PHE A 199 -1.40 -14.50 -3.25
N TYR A 200 -0.67 -13.83 -4.14
CA TYR A 200 -1.09 -13.55 -5.51
C TYR A 200 -0.07 -14.08 -6.50
N LYS A 201 -0.58 -14.80 -7.50
CA LYS A 201 0.23 -15.41 -8.55
C LYS A 201 0.05 -14.67 -9.87
N VAL A 202 1.14 -14.16 -10.42
CA VAL A 202 1.16 -13.50 -11.74
C VAL A 202 2.05 -14.29 -12.68
N ALA A 203 1.43 -15.19 -13.44
CA ALA A 203 2.13 -16.14 -14.30
C ALA A 203 2.53 -15.55 -15.68
N GLU A 204 2.13 -14.32 -16.00
CA GLU A 204 2.34 -13.71 -17.32
C GLU A 204 3.19 -12.44 -17.23
N ALA A 205 4.15 -12.29 -18.15
CA ALA A 205 4.95 -11.09 -18.23
C ALA A 205 4.09 -9.95 -18.75
N GLY A 206 4.30 -8.74 -18.25
CA GLY A 206 3.49 -7.60 -18.66
C GLY A 206 3.51 -6.44 -17.68
N GLN A 207 2.65 -5.47 -17.95
CA GLN A 207 2.40 -4.34 -17.07
C GLN A 207 1.16 -4.62 -16.24
N TYR A 208 1.20 -4.25 -14.97
CA TYR A 208 0.13 -4.50 -14.02
C TYR A 208 -0.11 -3.27 -13.17
N THR A 209 -1.34 -3.13 -12.72
CA THR A 209 -1.69 -2.22 -11.62
C THR A 209 -2.03 -3.00 -10.37
N LEU A 210 -1.80 -2.38 -9.23
CA LEU A 210 -2.12 -2.91 -7.92
C LEU A 210 -2.85 -1.82 -7.12
N LYS A 211 -3.92 -2.23 -6.46
CA LYS A 211 -4.72 -1.41 -5.54
C LYS A 211 -5.07 -2.22 -4.30
N ALA A 212 -5.07 -1.61 -3.13
CA ALA A 212 -5.51 -2.22 -1.89
C ALA A 212 -6.93 -1.77 -1.53
N ILE A 213 -7.71 -2.68 -0.95
CA ILE A 213 -9.06 -2.47 -0.42
C ILE A 213 -9.05 -2.87 1.05
N LEU A 214 -9.37 -1.92 1.94
CA LEU A 214 -9.37 -2.12 3.38
C LEU A 214 -10.76 -2.51 3.88
N ARG A 215 -11.02 -3.82 4.01
CA ARG A 215 -12.35 -4.33 4.37
C ARG A 215 -12.85 -3.89 5.75
N GLY A 216 -11.92 -3.54 6.65
CA GLY A 216 -12.21 -3.04 7.99
C GLY A 216 -12.60 -1.55 8.07
N ILE A 217 -12.49 -0.78 6.97
CA ILE A 217 -12.78 0.65 6.97
C ILE A 217 -13.80 0.97 5.87
N ARG A 218 -15.02 1.33 6.27
CA ARG A 218 -16.12 1.63 5.35
C ARG A 218 -15.99 3.03 4.74
N ASP A 219 -16.17 3.10 3.43
CA ASP A 219 -16.27 4.36 2.69
C ASP A 219 -17.33 4.23 1.60
N SER A 220 -18.47 4.88 1.81
CA SER A 220 -19.62 4.82 0.91
C SER A 220 -19.41 5.55 -0.43
N THR A 221 -18.31 6.29 -0.60
CA THR A 221 -17.99 6.97 -1.86
C THR A 221 -17.28 6.08 -2.87
N THR A 222 -16.70 4.97 -2.40
CA THR A 222 -15.93 4.04 -3.23
C THR A 222 -16.83 2.95 -3.83
N PRO A 223 -16.49 2.38 -5.00
CA PRO A 223 -17.22 1.26 -5.57
C PRO A 223 -17.27 0.02 -4.67
N SER A 224 -16.21 -0.24 -3.89
CA SER A 224 -16.15 -1.37 -2.96
C SER A 224 -16.90 -1.14 -1.63
N GLY A 225 -17.36 0.09 -1.36
CA GLY A 225 -17.93 0.48 -0.08
C GLY A 225 -16.92 0.47 1.08
N CYS A 226 -15.62 0.43 0.77
CA CYS A 226 -14.50 0.33 1.69
C CYS A 226 -13.40 1.30 1.26
N VAL A 227 -12.52 1.74 2.16
CA VAL A 227 -11.41 2.62 1.77
C VAL A 227 -10.50 1.89 0.77
N GLU A 228 -10.30 2.53 -0.39
CA GLU A 228 -9.42 2.07 -1.46
C GLU A 228 -8.12 2.89 -1.46
N SER A 229 -7.01 2.26 -1.79
CA SER A 229 -5.74 2.97 -1.98
C SER A 229 -5.67 3.68 -3.33
N ASN A 230 -4.63 4.50 -3.52
CA ASN A 230 -4.16 4.84 -4.86
C ASN A 230 -3.79 3.56 -5.65
N GLU A 231 -3.76 3.68 -6.97
CA GLU A 231 -3.31 2.64 -7.87
C GLU A 231 -1.82 2.83 -8.18
N VAL A 232 -1.04 1.76 -8.09
CA VAL A 232 0.40 1.75 -8.43
C VAL A 232 0.64 0.82 -9.59
N GLN A 233 1.55 1.20 -10.49
CA GLN A 233 1.95 0.38 -11.63
C GLN A 233 3.24 -0.36 -11.34
N PHE A 234 3.30 -1.61 -11.77
CA PHE A 234 4.51 -2.42 -11.76
C PHE A 234 4.63 -3.25 -13.03
N ARG A 235 5.83 -3.76 -13.26
CA ARG A 235 6.15 -4.56 -14.45
C ARG A 235 6.63 -5.92 -13.99
N VAL A 236 6.14 -6.96 -14.66
CA VAL A 236 6.58 -8.33 -14.48
C VAL A 236 7.38 -8.72 -15.71
N LEU A 237 8.66 -8.97 -15.51
CA LEU A 237 9.58 -9.35 -16.57
C LEU A 237 10.03 -10.80 -16.37
N PRO A 238 10.20 -11.57 -17.46
CA PRO A 238 10.75 -12.91 -17.39
C PRO A 238 12.28 -12.84 -17.30
N PHE A 239 12.81 -12.13 -16.29
CA PHE A 239 14.24 -11.90 -16.09
C PHE A 239 14.63 -12.09 -14.62
N LYS A 240 15.77 -12.74 -14.40
CA LYS A 240 16.30 -13.00 -13.06
C LYS A 240 17.82 -12.94 -12.99
N VAL A 241 18.34 -12.25 -11.99
CA VAL A 241 19.74 -12.37 -11.57
C VAL A 241 19.84 -13.49 -10.53
N VAL A 242 20.73 -14.46 -10.72
CA VAL A 242 20.88 -15.61 -9.82
C VAL A 242 22.33 -15.77 -9.42
N GLU A 243 22.61 -15.87 -8.13
CA GLU A 243 23.95 -16.13 -7.58
C GLU A 243 24.30 -17.63 -7.62
N ARG A 244 24.07 -18.29 -8.75
CA ARG A 244 24.37 -19.73 -8.94
C ARG A 244 24.98 -19.96 -10.31
N LYS A 245 25.90 -20.91 -10.39
CA LYS A 245 26.44 -21.37 -11.68
C LYS A 245 25.35 -22.05 -12.49
N LEU A 246 25.52 -22.06 -13.82
CA LEU A 246 24.56 -22.68 -14.74
C LEU A 246 24.31 -24.17 -14.43
N THR A 247 25.33 -24.92 -14.05
CA THR A 247 25.21 -26.35 -13.68
C THR A 247 24.31 -26.54 -12.48
N ASP A 248 24.50 -25.70 -11.46
CA ASP A 248 23.74 -25.77 -10.21
C ASP A 248 22.30 -25.31 -10.43
N LEU A 249 22.10 -24.30 -11.29
CA LEU A 249 20.77 -23.85 -11.68
C LEU A 249 20.00 -24.94 -12.44
N LYS A 250 20.66 -25.65 -13.36
CA LYS A 250 20.06 -26.77 -14.10
C LYS A 250 19.74 -27.96 -13.20
N ALA A 251 20.64 -28.31 -12.28
CA ALA A 251 20.40 -29.35 -11.29
C ALA A 251 19.24 -28.97 -10.35
N TRP A 252 19.27 -27.72 -9.86
CA TRP A 252 18.21 -27.17 -9.03
C TRP A 252 16.84 -27.19 -9.74
N TRP A 253 16.76 -26.93 -11.06
CA TRP A 253 15.52 -27.12 -11.84
C TRP A 253 15.05 -28.58 -11.90
N ALA A 254 15.98 -29.53 -12.03
CA ALA A 254 15.66 -30.95 -12.14
C ALA A 254 15.08 -31.54 -10.83
N ASP A 255 15.42 -30.95 -9.69
CA ASP A 255 14.99 -31.41 -8.36
C ASP A 255 13.54 -31.01 -8.00
N PHE A 256 12.90 -30.12 -8.77
CA PHE A 256 11.49 -29.78 -8.52
C PHE A 256 10.56 -30.79 -9.20
N GLU A 257 9.85 -31.60 -8.41
CA GLU A 257 8.78 -32.51 -8.88
C GLU A 257 7.61 -31.81 -9.60
N ARG A 258 7.59 -30.45 -9.63
CA ARG A 258 6.71 -29.60 -10.46
C ARG A 258 7.44 -28.40 -11.10
N GLY A 259 8.75 -28.55 -11.38
CA GLY A 259 9.73 -27.52 -11.75
C GLY A 259 9.61 -26.87 -13.13
N THR A 260 8.42 -26.47 -13.54
CA THR A 260 8.24 -25.69 -14.77
C THR A 260 8.38 -24.21 -14.41
N PRO A 261 9.30 -23.41 -14.99
CA PRO A 261 9.15 -21.97 -14.93
C PRO A 261 7.74 -21.61 -15.45
N GLU A 262 7.04 -20.75 -14.72
CA GLU A 262 5.65 -20.40 -15.03
C GLU A 262 5.52 -19.73 -16.39
N PHE A 263 6.58 -19.05 -16.84
CA PHE A 263 6.65 -18.47 -18.16
C PHE A 263 7.12 -19.48 -19.21
N GLU A 264 6.62 -19.30 -20.44
CA GLU A 264 7.09 -20.02 -21.63
C GLU A 264 8.60 -19.85 -21.87
N TYR A 265 9.17 -18.73 -21.42
CA TYR A 265 10.59 -18.43 -21.47
C TYR A 265 11.04 -17.58 -20.29
N MET A 266 12.34 -17.63 -19.97
CA MET A 266 12.99 -16.87 -18.90
C MET A 266 14.39 -16.41 -19.34
N LEU A 267 14.81 -15.26 -18.86
CA LEU A 267 16.16 -14.73 -18.98
C LEU A 267 16.86 -14.82 -17.62
N TYR A 268 18.11 -15.24 -17.63
CA TYR A 268 18.94 -15.41 -16.44
C TYR A 268 20.26 -14.68 -16.60
N GLN A 269 20.63 -13.86 -15.62
CA GLN A 269 21.98 -13.34 -15.47
C GLN A 269 22.68 -14.16 -14.38
N LEU A 270 23.73 -14.90 -14.77
CA LEU A 270 24.42 -15.88 -13.93
C LEU A 270 25.88 -15.49 -13.74
N PRO A 271 26.47 -15.67 -12.54
CA PRO A 271 27.90 -15.53 -12.35
C PRO A 271 28.65 -16.63 -13.10
N LEU A 272 29.75 -16.26 -13.76
CA LEU A 272 30.80 -17.20 -14.15
C LEU A 272 31.87 -17.27 -13.05
N ASP A 273 32.83 -18.18 -13.23
CA ASP A 273 34.12 -18.03 -12.57
C ASP A 273 34.72 -16.69 -13.01
N ALA A 274 34.83 -15.75 -12.06
CA ALA A 274 35.12 -14.32 -12.24
C ALA A 274 36.19 -14.00 -13.30
N PRO A 275 36.13 -12.83 -13.97
CA PRO A 275 35.37 -11.61 -13.65
C PRO A 275 34.13 -11.37 -14.53
N TRP A 276 33.48 -12.42 -15.03
CA TRP A 276 32.39 -12.25 -15.99
C TRP A 276 31.06 -12.80 -15.48
N GLN A 277 29.98 -12.34 -16.10
CA GLN A 277 28.65 -12.94 -15.94
C GLN A 277 28.12 -13.32 -17.33
N GLU A 278 27.16 -14.24 -17.39
CA GLU A 278 26.52 -14.61 -18.65
C GLU A 278 25.02 -14.40 -18.56
N VAL A 279 24.45 -13.88 -19.64
CA VAL A 279 23.01 -13.86 -19.83
C VAL A 279 22.61 -15.09 -20.63
N TYR A 280 21.69 -15.88 -20.09
CA TYR A 280 21.06 -17.00 -20.75
C TYR A 280 19.60 -16.69 -21.00
N PHE A 281 19.05 -17.20 -22.10
CA PHE A 281 17.63 -17.42 -22.20
C PHE A 281 17.33 -18.91 -22.09
N VAL A 282 16.18 -19.20 -21.52
CA VAL A 282 15.63 -20.54 -21.39
C VAL A 282 14.23 -20.51 -21.93
N ARG A 283 13.86 -21.50 -22.73
CA ARG A 283 12.47 -21.63 -23.19
C ARG A 283 11.99 -23.06 -23.16
N ARG A 284 10.69 -23.20 -22.97
CA ARG A 284 9.99 -24.47 -23.12
C ARG A 284 9.81 -24.75 -24.60
N ARG A 285 10.13 -25.97 -25.02
CA ARG A 285 9.80 -26.48 -26.35
C ARG A 285 9.13 -27.82 -26.25
N GLU A 286 7.98 -27.96 -26.88
CA GLU A 286 7.35 -29.25 -27.06
C GLU A 286 7.70 -29.76 -28.46
N VAL A 287 8.41 -30.88 -28.50
CA VAL A 287 8.80 -31.53 -29.77
C VAL A 287 8.24 -32.94 -29.73
N ARG A 288 7.23 -33.21 -30.56
CA ARG A 288 6.58 -34.52 -30.67
C ARG A 288 6.03 -35.04 -29.32
N GLY A 289 5.41 -34.16 -28.53
CA GLY A 289 4.86 -34.50 -27.20
C GLY A 289 5.89 -34.60 -26.08
N ILE A 290 7.18 -34.40 -26.38
CA ILE A 290 8.24 -34.35 -25.36
C ILE A 290 8.55 -32.89 -25.06
N VAL A 291 8.37 -32.49 -23.80
CA VAL A 291 8.75 -31.17 -23.29
C VAL A 291 10.24 -31.15 -23.01
N ASN A 292 10.96 -30.26 -23.69
CA ASN A 292 12.38 -29.99 -23.49
C ASN A 292 12.61 -28.52 -23.12
N TRP A 293 13.64 -28.28 -22.32
CA TRP A 293 14.09 -26.92 -21.98
C TRP A 293 15.32 -26.57 -22.80
N GLU A 294 15.19 -25.56 -23.65
CA GLU A 294 16.29 -25.06 -24.46
C GLU A 294 17.00 -23.93 -23.71
N TRP A 295 18.24 -24.17 -23.32
CA TRP A 295 19.13 -23.17 -22.73
C TRP A 295 20.07 -22.64 -23.79
N ARG A 296 20.10 -21.32 -24.01
CA ARG A 296 21.06 -20.68 -24.91
C ARG A 296 21.68 -19.46 -24.26
N ARG A 297 22.99 -19.34 -24.39
CA ARG A 297 23.73 -18.14 -23.99
C ARG A 297 23.39 -17.02 -24.97
N LEU A 298 23.03 -15.87 -24.43
CA LEU A 298 22.78 -14.64 -25.16
C LEU A 298 24.06 -13.81 -25.29
N CYS A 299 24.70 -13.49 -24.16
CA CYS A 299 25.90 -12.65 -24.14
C CYS A 299 26.70 -12.81 -22.83
N THR A 300 27.86 -12.16 -22.79
CA THR A 300 28.75 -12.10 -21.64
C THR A 300 28.80 -10.66 -21.13
N VAL A 301 28.57 -10.48 -19.84
CA VAL A 301 28.46 -9.20 -19.15
C VAL A 301 29.73 -8.95 -18.35
N ALA A 302 30.17 -7.69 -18.32
CA ALA A 302 31.24 -7.25 -17.43
C ALA A 302 30.87 -7.46 -15.95
N GLU A 303 31.87 -7.60 -15.07
CA GLU A 303 31.65 -7.71 -13.62
C GLU A 303 30.82 -6.53 -13.10
N GLY A 304 29.77 -6.81 -12.32
CA GLY A 304 28.87 -5.78 -11.79
C GLY A 304 28.01 -5.07 -12.86
N GLY A 305 28.12 -5.46 -14.13
CA GLY A 305 27.31 -4.91 -15.20
C GLY A 305 25.84 -5.25 -15.02
N GLN A 306 24.98 -4.24 -14.95
CA GLN A 306 23.53 -4.43 -14.86
C GLN A 306 22.92 -4.48 -16.25
N VAL A 307 22.20 -5.57 -16.53
CA VAL A 307 21.45 -5.76 -17.77
C VAL A 307 20.08 -5.09 -17.63
N GLN A 308 19.69 -4.33 -18.64
CA GLN A 308 18.33 -3.79 -18.74
C GLN A 308 17.50 -4.72 -19.62
N VAL A 309 16.28 -5.04 -19.18
CA VAL A 309 15.35 -5.91 -19.91
C VAL A 309 14.02 -5.21 -20.06
N GLN A 310 13.47 -5.20 -21.28
CA GLN A 310 12.14 -4.64 -21.55
C GLN A 310 11.33 -5.53 -22.49
N MET A 311 10.01 -5.55 -22.28
CA MET A 311 9.08 -6.23 -23.18
C MET A 311 8.93 -5.43 -24.46
N ALA A 312 9.16 -6.07 -25.61
CA ALA A 312 8.91 -5.52 -26.94
C ALA A 312 7.65 -6.09 -27.61
N GLY A 313 6.95 -7.00 -26.93
CA GLY A 313 5.70 -7.62 -27.36
C GLY A 313 5.40 -8.88 -26.54
N PRO A 314 4.26 -9.56 -26.75
CA PRO A 314 3.83 -10.70 -25.94
C PRO A 314 4.85 -11.84 -25.82
N LYS A 315 5.67 -12.04 -26.86
CA LYS A 315 6.75 -13.03 -26.90
C LYS A 315 8.07 -12.43 -27.37
N LYS A 316 8.23 -11.12 -27.20
CA LYS A 316 9.39 -10.38 -27.70
C LYS A 316 10.01 -9.58 -26.58
N VAL A 317 11.31 -9.74 -26.38
CA VAL A 317 12.05 -9.07 -25.30
C VAL A 317 13.30 -8.42 -25.84
N ALA A 318 13.58 -7.21 -25.35
CA ALA A 318 14.81 -6.50 -25.59
C ALA A 318 15.71 -6.59 -24.35
N VAL A 319 17.00 -6.84 -24.58
CA VAL A 319 18.02 -6.97 -23.55
C VAL A 319 19.18 -6.05 -23.93
N LEU A 320 19.47 -5.06 -23.09
CA LEU A 320 20.62 -4.19 -23.24
C LEU A 320 21.65 -4.54 -22.17
N SER A 321 22.83 -4.97 -22.61
CA SER A 321 23.86 -5.50 -21.72
C SER A 321 25.20 -4.82 -21.94
N PRO A 322 25.89 -4.32 -20.88
CA PRO A 322 27.29 -3.93 -20.98
C PRO A 322 28.14 -5.16 -21.31
N GLN A 323 28.87 -5.13 -22.41
CA GLN A 323 29.74 -6.23 -22.82
C GLN A 323 31.09 -6.14 -22.13
N ALA A 324 31.74 -7.29 -21.98
CA ALA A 324 33.11 -7.38 -21.49
C ALA A 324 34.13 -6.55 -22.30
N THR A 325 33.82 -6.25 -23.57
CA THR A 325 34.67 -5.47 -24.47
C THR A 325 34.64 -3.97 -24.24
N GLY A 326 33.76 -3.47 -23.36
CA GLY A 326 33.55 -2.03 -23.12
C GLY A 326 32.46 -1.39 -23.98
N ASP A 327 31.86 -2.14 -24.92
CA ASP A 327 30.67 -1.73 -25.67
C ASP A 327 29.38 -2.18 -24.98
N ALA A 328 28.22 -1.74 -25.48
CA ALA A 328 26.94 -2.34 -25.13
C ALA A 328 26.40 -3.23 -26.26
N GLY A 329 25.75 -4.32 -25.89
CA GLY A 329 25.00 -5.18 -26.81
C GLY A 329 23.51 -4.98 -26.61
N LEU A 330 22.79 -4.63 -27.67
CA LEU A 330 21.34 -4.66 -27.72
C LEU A 330 20.88 -5.92 -28.43
N TYR A 331 20.17 -6.77 -27.71
CA TYR A 331 19.64 -8.04 -28.19
C TYR A 331 18.12 -7.96 -28.18
N THR A 332 17.50 -8.34 -29.30
CA THR A 332 16.06 -8.51 -29.41
C THR A 332 15.78 -9.98 -29.64
N LEU A 333 15.05 -10.59 -28.71
CA LEU A 333 14.64 -11.99 -28.75
C LEU A 333 13.17 -12.06 -29.11
N ASP A 334 12.84 -12.80 -30.15
CA ASP A 334 11.47 -13.14 -30.53
C ASP A 334 11.25 -14.64 -30.34
N PHE A 335 10.45 -14.99 -29.33
CA PHE A 335 10.10 -16.36 -28.96
C PHE A 335 8.94 -16.86 -29.81
N GLY A 336 9.20 -17.03 -31.10
CA GLY A 336 8.26 -17.61 -32.06
C GLY A 336 7.88 -19.07 -31.71
N PRO A 337 6.77 -19.58 -32.28
CA PRO A 337 6.22 -20.91 -31.96
C PRO A 337 7.19 -22.05 -32.30
N TYR A 338 8.01 -21.85 -33.31
CA TYR A 338 9.02 -22.83 -33.72
C TYR A 338 10.35 -22.44 -33.14
N GLU A 339 10.95 -21.32 -33.53
CA GLU A 339 12.30 -20.93 -33.16
C GLU A 339 12.39 -19.58 -32.45
N THR A 340 13.44 -19.39 -31.66
CA THR A 340 13.78 -18.08 -31.10
C THR A 340 14.66 -17.36 -32.09
N VAL A 341 14.18 -16.25 -32.63
CA VAL A 341 14.97 -15.37 -33.47
C VAL A 341 15.68 -14.37 -32.55
N VAL A 342 17.01 -14.31 -32.66
CA VAL A 342 17.82 -13.37 -31.88
C VAL A 342 18.48 -12.41 -32.85
N THR A 343 18.15 -11.13 -32.72
CA THR A 343 18.81 -10.04 -33.43
C THR A 343 19.75 -9.32 -32.46
N ALA A 344 21.02 -9.16 -32.82
CA ALA A 344 22.00 -8.50 -31.99
C ALA A 344 22.57 -7.27 -32.70
N LYS A 345 22.75 -6.18 -31.95
CA LYS A 345 23.40 -4.96 -32.42
C LYS A 345 24.39 -4.48 -31.36
N THR A 346 25.62 -4.22 -31.77
CA THR A 346 26.61 -3.55 -30.91
C THR A 346 26.38 -2.05 -30.92
N ILE A 347 26.42 -1.45 -29.74
CA ILE A 347 26.30 -0.02 -29.50
C ILE A 347 27.63 0.44 -28.90
N GLN A 348 28.31 1.31 -29.63
CA GLN A 348 29.53 1.96 -29.14
C GLN A 348 29.15 2.93 -28.03
N LEU A 349 29.79 2.79 -26.87
CA LEU A 349 29.53 3.66 -25.73
C LEU A 349 30.32 4.97 -25.85
N ALA A 350 29.62 6.10 -25.72
CA ALA A 350 30.25 7.40 -25.58
C ALA A 350 30.73 7.59 -24.13
N GLY A 351 31.86 6.97 -23.77
CA GLY A 351 32.39 6.92 -22.41
C GLY A 351 31.83 5.77 -21.57
N ASN A 352 31.91 5.85 -20.24
CA ASN A 352 31.51 4.76 -19.33
C ASN A 352 30.01 4.78 -18.97
N LYS A 353 29.17 5.53 -19.69
CA LYS A 353 27.74 5.65 -19.38
C LYS A 353 26.94 4.68 -20.24
N MET A 354 26.19 3.80 -19.59
CA MET A 354 25.24 2.92 -20.28
C MET A 354 24.04 3.72 -20.81
N PRO A 355 23.63 3.49 -22.07
CA PRO A 355 22.40 4.06 -22.60
C PRO A 355 21.19 3.47 -21.90
N THR A 356 20.05 4.13 -22.03
CA THR A 356 18.77 3.64 -21.52
C THR A 356 18.11 2.79 -22.59
N LEU A 357 17.65 1.61 -22.22
CA LEU A 357 16.81 0.80 -23.10
C LEU A 357 15.44 1.47 -23.20
N SER A 358 14.97 1.71 -24.42
CA SER A 358 13.61 2.15 -24.71
C SER A 358 12.98 1.19 -25.72
N VAL A 359 11.70 0.90 -25.54
CA VAL A 359 10.93 0.12 -26.52
C VAL A 359 9.69 0.91 -26.94
N SER A 360 9.58 1.17 -28.24
CA SER A 360 8.45 1.91 -28.83
C SER A 360 7.98 1.19 -30.09
N GLY A 361 6.68 0.91 -30.21
CA GLY A 361 6.12 0.26 -31.40
C GLY A 361 6.71 -1.14 -31.68
N GLY A 362 7.20 -1.84 -30.64
CA GLY A 362 7.85 -3.15 -30.77
C GLY A 362 9.29 -3.12 -31.29
N GLU A 363 9.88 -1.92 -31.45
CA GLU A 363 11.29 -1.72 -31.75
C GLU A 363 12.04 -1.27 -30.51
N ALA A 364 13.16 -1.93 -30.24
CA ALA A 364 14.06 -1.58 -29.15
C ALA A 364 15.14 -0.61 -29.62
N LYS A 365 15.41 0.41 -28.80
CA LYS A 365 16.46 1.41 -29.02
C LYS A 365 17.26 1.58 -27.74
N ALA A 366 18.48 2.08 -27.91
CA ALA A 366 19.36 2.47 -26.81
C ALA A 366 19.62 3.96 -26.96
N GLU A 367 19.24 4.73 -25.95
CA GLU A 367 19.24 6.21 -25.95
C GLU A 367 20.23 6.81 -24.94
#